data_AF-A0A6A6H663-F1
#
_entry.id   AF-A0A6A6H663-F1
#
_cell.length_a   1.000
_cell.length_b   1.000
_cell.length_c   1.000
_cell.angle_alpha   90.00
_cell.angle_beta   90.00
_cell.angle_gamma   90.00
#
_symmetry.space_group_name_H-M   'P 1'
#
loop_
_entity.id
_entity.type
_entity.pdbx_description
1 polymer ?
#
loop_
_entity_poly.entity_id
_entity_poly.type
_entity_poly.pdbx_seq_one_letter_code
_entity_poly.pdbx_strand_id
1 'polypeptide(L)'
;QPLKMVPQFSSKSYWNTRFTDSPTSFDWLLPASTLDPLLRTTLASHADPPFPQILHIGCGTSWLSFHLRAHVAHPSQVLNLDFSETAIALGRAKEADLYPEEHAEPDALSSAEAWQRDGSSEIGAREEGGGMRWATADLLSFGSLVEAVGGTTAASRFSVVLDKSTSDAVACAESIPAADALLGMDAAMLDPEAYARVVELQDRESELKRGGDLLDPMIVLALHLAAVTVAGGTWIAVSHSRERFWFLEGGTDPRVDESDGAREYAERPSELDPKRFWRVERKEALDAPGSDERSNGAVHPPRIQHWLYLLIRSNKSL
;
A
#
# COMPACT_ATOMS: atom_id res chain seq x y z
N GLN A 1 -23.45 -27.85 11.79
CA GLN A 1 -22.11 -27.40 11.35
C GLN A 1 -21.83 -26.10 12.08
N PRO A 2 -20.64 -25.88 12.69
CA PRO A 2 -20.33 -24.57 13.23
C PRO A 2 -20.37 -23.55 12.08
N LEU A 3 -21.03 -22.41 12.31
CA LEU A 3 -21.03 -21.28 11.39
C LEU A 3 -19.57 -20.94 11.09
N LYS A 4 -19.15 -21.08 9.83
CA LYS A 4 -17.83 -20.67 9.38
C LYS A 4 -17.76 -19.16 9.58
N MET A 5 -17.04 -18.70 10.61
CA MET A 5 -16.90 -17.27 10.88
C MET A 5 -16.33 -16.61 9.63
N VAL A 6 -16.97 -15.51 9.22
CA VAL A 6 -16.52 -14.72 8.08
C VAL A 6 -15.18 -14.09 8.47
N PRO A 7 -14.12 -14.22 7.65
CA PRO A 7 -12.84 -13.58 7.93
C PRO A 7 -12.99 -12.06 8.12
N GLN A 8 -12.39 -11.52 9.18
CA GLN A 8 -12.35 -10.08 9.43
C GLN A 8 -11.11 -9.47 8.77
N PHE A 9 -11.15 -9.30 7.46
CA PHE A 9 -9.99 -8.85 6.69
C PHE A 9 -9.50 -7.43 7.02
N SER A 10 -10.31 -6.61 7.69
CA SER A 10 -9.92 -5.30 8.21
C SER A 10 -9.27 -5.35 9.61
N SER A 11 -9.16 -6.53 10.23
CA SER A 11 -8.67 -6.68 11.60
C SER A 11 -7.18 -7.04 11.68
N LYS A 12 -6.40 -6.24 12.41
CA LYS A 12 -4.98 -6.55 12.72
C LYS A 12 -4.83 -7.89 13.43
N SER A 13 -5.73 -8.20 14.38
CA SER A 13 -5.65 -9.44 15.16
C SER A 13 -5.93 -10.67 14.30
N TYR A 14 -6.83 -10.56 13.33
CA TYR A 14 -7.08 -11.61 12.33
C TYR A 14 -5.78 -11.93 11.55
N TRP A 15 -5.10 -10.91 11.02
CA TRP A 15 -3.86 -11.10 10.26
C TRP A 15 -2.72 -11.65 11.12
N ASN A 16 -2.50 -11.11 12.32
CA ASN A 16 -1.51 -11.65 13.26
C ASN A 16 -1.77 -13.13 13.56
N THR A 17 -3.03 -13.52 13.78
CA THR A 17 -3.41 -14.91 14.04
C THR A 17 -3.13 -15.78 12.81
N ARG A 18 -3.56 -15.35 11.62
CA ARG A 18 -3.32 -16.06 10.36
C ARG A 18 -1.84 -16.34 10.12
N PHE A 19 -0.98 -15.34 10.27
CA PHE A 19 0.45 -15.49 10.02
C PHE A 19 1.17 -16.28 11.11
N THR A 20 0.64 -16.27 12.34
CA THR A 20 1.14 -17.14 13.41
C THR A 20 0.79 -18.61 13.13
N ASP A 21 -0.46 -18.87 12.74
CA ASP A 21 -0.97 -20.22 12.48
C ASP A 21 -0.44 -20.82 11.16
N SER A 22 -0.05 -19.97 10.21
CA SER A 22 0.43 -20.38 8.88
C SER A 22 1.58 -19.47 8.43
N PRO A 23 2.80 -19.68 8.96
CA PRO A 23 3.95 -18.82 8.71
C PRO A 23 4.58 -19.02 7.31
N THR A 24 4.15 -20.04 6.58
CA THR A 24 4.66 -20.34 5.23
C THR A 24 4.30 -19.25 4.24
N SER A 25 5.18 -19.03 3.25
CA SER A 25 4.92 -18.06 2.20
C SER A 25 3.66 -18.37 1.40
N PHE A 26 2.85 -17.35 1.18
CA PHE A 26 1.60 -17.46 0.44
C PHE A 26 1.39 -16.24 -0.45
N ASP A 27 1.03 -16.49 -1.70
CA ASP A 27 0.72 -15.47 -2.70
C ASP A 27 -0.78 -15.38 -2.93
N TRP A 28 -1.39 -14.29 -2.45
CA TRP A 28 -2.78 -13.99 -2.76
C TRP A 28 -2.98 -13.64 -4.24
N LEU A 29 -4.12 -14.08 -4.79
CA LEU A 29 -4.61 -13.89 -6.16
C LEU A 29 -3.74 -14.53 -7.25
N LEU A 30 -2.51 -14.06 -7.39
CA LEU A 30 -1.57 -14.47 -8.44
C LEU A 30 -0.19 -14.76 -7.83
N PRO A 31 0.58 -15.71 -8.41
CA PRO A 31 1.98 -15.91 -8.06
C PRO A 31 2.78 -14.62 -8.13
N ALA A 32 3.77 -14.43 -7.26
CA ALA A 32 4.63 -13.25 -7.24
C ALA A 32 5.21 -12.91 -8.63
N SER A 33 5.67 -13.93 -9.36
CA SER A 33 6.31 -13.80 -10.68
C SER A 33 5.41 -13.20 -11.76
N THR A 34 4.09 -13.22 -11.60
CA THR A 34 3.15 -12.70 -12.61
C THR A 34 3.36 -11.20 -12.86
N LEU A 35 3.87 -10.47 -11.87
CA LEU A 35 4.08 -9.02 -11.98
C LEU A 35 5.46 -8.64 -12.53
N ASP A 36 6.41 -9.57 -12.64
CA ASP A 36 7.80 -9.26 -13.03
C ASP A 36 7.92 -8.49 -14.36
N PRO A 37 7.18 -8.83 -15.45
CA PRO A 37 7.28 -8.06 -16.69
C PRO A 37 6.79 -6.61 -16.53
N LEU A 38 5.74 -6.41 -15.75
CA LEU A 38 5.18 -5.09 -15.47
C LEU A 38 6.10 -4.28 -14.56
N LEU A 39 6.65 -4.92 -13.52
CA LEU A 39 7.61 -4.31 -12.59
C LEU A 39 8.85 -3.81 -13.35
N ARG A 40 9.45 -4.64 -14.22
CA ARG A 40 10.58 -4.23 -15.06
C ARG A 40 10.26 -2.99 -15.91
N THR A 41 9.10 -2.99 -16.56
CA THR A 41 8.69 -1.88 -17.44
C THR A 41 8.43 -0.61 -16.64
N THR A 42 7.74 -0.72 -15.51
CA THR A 42 7.37 0.43 -14.66
C THR A 42 8.61 1.02 -13.99
N LEU A 43 9.50 0.20 -13.43
CA LEU A 43 10.72 0.68 -12.80
C LEU A 43 11.66 1.34 -13.81
N ALA A 44 11.74 0.82 -15.04
CA ALA A 44 12.50 1.46 -16.12
C ALA A 44 11.96 2.86 -16.47
N SER A 45 10.65 3.09 -16.38
CA SER A 45 10.07 4.44 -16.60
C SER A 45 10.34 5.44 -15.47
N HIS A 46 10.80 4.96 -14.30
CA HIS A 46 11.14 5.77 -13.13
C HIS A 46 12.65 5.81 -12.84
N ALA A 47 13.47 5.40 -13.81
CA ALA A 47 14.92 5.27 -13.65
C ALA A 47 15.69 6.61 -13.70
N ASP A 48 15.00 7.76 -13.74
CA ASP A 48 15.63 9.08 -13.75
C ASP A 48 14.99 9.98 -12.67
N PRO A 49 15.71 10.34 -11.58
CA PRO A 49 17.07 9.91 -11.22
C PRO A 49 17.15 8.44 -10.70
N PRO A 50 18.33 7.79 -10.69
CA PRO A 50 18.50 6.34 -10.92
C PRO A 50 18.13 5.34 -9.81
N PHE A 51 17.26 5.66 -8.87
CA PHE A 51 16.93 4.76 -7.75
C PHE A 51 15.45 4.82 -7.35
N PRO A 52 14.54 4.23 -8.15
CA PRO A 52 13.12 4.23 -7.82
C PRO A 52 12.89 3.61 -6.44
N GLN A 53 12.18 4.35 -5.58
CA GLN A 53 11.77 3.87 -4.26
C GLN A 53 10.43 3.13 -4.40
N ILE A 54 10.37 1.91 -3.88
CA ILE A 54 9.21 1.03 -3.99
C ILE A 54 8.54 0.89 -2.61
N LEU A 55 7.26 1.19 -2.54
CA LEU A 55 6.40 0.91 -1.40
C LEU A 55 5.57 -0.33 -1.69
N HIS A 56 5.80 -1.42 -0.98
CA HIS A 56 5.00 -2.64 -1.09
C HIS A 56 4.05 -2.71 0.10
N ILE A 57 2.76 -2.42 -0.13
CA ILE A 57 1.74 -2.43 0.92
C ILE A 57 1.11 -3.81 1.07
N GLY A 58 0.80 -4.18 2.32
CA GLY A 58 0.27 -5.49 2.72
C GLY A 58 1.09 -6.65 2.19
N CYS A 59 2.41 -6.61 2.43
CA CYS A 59 3.34 -7.59 1.86
C CYS A 59 3.10 -9.03 2.33
N GLY A 60 2.46 -9.22 3.50
CA GLY A 60 2.20 -10.50 4.12
C GLY A 60 3.47 -11.37 4.19
N THR A 61 3.31 -12.66 3.86
CA THR A 61 4.42 -13.62 3.72
C THR A 61 4.75 -13.92 2.25
N SER A 62 4.32 -13.06 1.33
CA SER A 62 4.45 -13.25 -0.12
C SER A 62 5.91 -13.33 -0.57
N TRP A 63 6.17 -14.06 -1.68
CA TRP A 63 7.47 -14.01 -2.35
C TRP A 63 7.71 -12.69 -3.11
N LEU A 64 6.68 -11.87 -3.28
CA LEU A 64 6.72 -10.64 -4.06
C LEU A 64 7.76 -9.64 -3.55
N SER A 65 7.99 -9.54 -2.24
CA SER A 65 9.07 -8.71 -1.67
C SER A 65 10.45 -9.07 -2.25
N PHE A 66 10.72 -10.36 -2.45
CA PHE A 66 12.00 -10.83 -2.98
C PHE A 66 12.11 -10.68 -4.50
N HIS A 67 10.98 -10.77 -5.21
CA HIS A 67 10.91 -10.39 -6.63
C HIS A 67 11.19 -8.89 -6.81
N LEU A 68 10.61 -8.03 -5.96
CA LEU A 68 10.90 -6.60 -5.94
C LEU A 68 12.38 -6.33 -5.67
N ARG A 69 12.97 -6.99 -4.67
CA ARG A 69 14.40 -6.89 -4.36
C ARG A 69 15.28 -7.20 -5.58
N ALA A 70 14.92 -8.22 -6.36
CA ALA A 70 15.66 -8.59 -7.57
C ALA A 70 15.56 -7.57 -8.72
N HIS A 71 14.68 -6.58 -8.61
CA HIS A 71 14.47 -5.52 -9.62
C HIS A 71 15.07 -4.16 -9.23
N VAL A 72 15.70 -4.05 -8.07
CA VAL A 72 16.34 -2.81 -7.60
C VAL A 72 17.85 -2.98 -7.46
N ALA A 73 18.58 -1.87 -7.49
CA ALA A 73 20.04 -1.89 -7.33
C ALA A 73 20.44 -2.09 -5.86
N HIS A 74 19.69 -1.52 -4.93
CA HIS A 74 19.90 -1.63 -3.50
C HIS A 74 18.63 -2.15 -2.80
N PRO A 75 18.72 -3.17 -1.93
CA PRO A 75 17.56 -3.69 -1.20
C PRO A 75 16.77 -2.62 -0.44
N SER A 76 17.46 -1.62 0.11
CA SER A 76 16.88 -0.50 0.86
C SER A 76 15.90 0.36 0.05
N GLN A 77 15.89 0.23 -1.28
CA GLN A 77 14.89 0.86 -2.16
C GLN A 77 13.47 0.29 -1.95
N VAL A 78 13.34 -0.91 -1.38
CA VAL A 78 12.04 -1.54 -1.11
C VAL A 78 11.68 -1.32 0.34
N LEU A 79 10.53 -0.67 0.59
CA LEU A 79 9.85 -0.68 1.88
C LEU A 79 8.64 -1.60 1.82
N ASN A 80 8.69 -2.68 2.58
CA ASN A 80 7.59 -3.59 2.81
C ASN A 80 6.78 -3.14 4.03
N LEU A 81 5.49 -2.90 3.84
CA LEU A 81 4.54 -2.58 4.89
C LEU A 81 3.51 -3.69 5.06
N ASP A 82 3.13 -3.95 6.30
CA ASP A 82 1.97 -4.78 6.62
C ASP A 82 1.29 -4.30 7.90
N PHE A 83 -0.01 -4.53 8.01
CA PHE A 83 -0.75 -4.24 9.24
C PHE A 83 -0.36 -5.20 10.37
N SER A 84 0.12 -6.39 10.01
CA SER A 84 0.56 -7.44 10.92
C SER A 84 2.05 -7.31 11.27
N GLU A 85 2.33 -7.17 12.56
CA GLU A 85 3.70 -7.26 13.10
C GLU A 85 4.30 -8.64 12.89
N THR A 86 3.47 -9.69 12.94
CA THR A 86 3.89 -11.07 12.67
C THR A 86 4.38 -11.23 11.24
N ALA A 87 3.67 -10.68 10.25
CA ALA A 87 4.11 -10.72 8.85
C ALA A 87 5.47 -10.02 8.67
N ILE A 88 5.64 -8.85 9.28
CA ILE A 88 6.89 -8.10 9.23
C ILE A 88 8.05 -8.86 9.87
N ALA A 89 7.84 -9.48 11.03
CA ALA A 89 8.86 -10.30 11.68
C ALA A 89 9.27 -11.51 10.82
N LEU A 90 8.29 -12.21 10.22
CA LEU A 90 8.55 -13.33 9.31
C LEU A 90 9.29 -12.89 8.05
N GLY A 91 8.94 -11.73 7.48
CA GLY A 91 9.61 -11.15 6.31
C GLY A 91 11.08 -10.85 6.58
N ARG A 92 11.38 -10.18 7.70
CA ARG A 92 12.76 -9.90 8.15
C ARG A 92 13.56 -11.18 8.37
N ALA A 93 13.00 -12.15 9.12
CA ALA A 93 13.67 -13.42 9.38
C ALA A 93 13.98 -14.17 8.07
N LYS A 94 13.02 -14.19 7.15
CA LYS A 94 13.21 -14.82 5.85
C LYS A 94 14.25 -14.12 4.98
N GLU A 95 14.33 -12.78 5.01
CA GLU A 95 15.39 -12.06 4.32
C GLU A 95 16.77 -12.40 4.90
N ALA A 96 16.89 -12.42 6.23
CA ALA A 96 18.13 -12.80 6.91
C ALA A 96 18.57 -14.23 6.57
N ASP A 97 17.63 -15.18 6.48
CA ASP A 97 17.90 -16.55 6.07
C ASP A 97 18.38 -16.67 4.61
N LEU A 98 17.85 -15.82 3.71
CA LEU A 98 18.18 -15.85 2.28
C LEU A 98 19.47 -15.09 1.95
N TYR A 99 19.80 -14.04 2.72
CA TYR A 99 20.94 -13.17 2.51
C TYR A 99 21.81 -13.03 3.77
N PRO A 100 22.33 -14.14 4.33
CA PRO A 100 23.01 -14.14 5.62
C PRO A 100 24.28 -13.26 5.64
N GLU A 101 24.97 -13.10 4.50
CA GLU A 101 26.17 -12.27 4.42
C GLU A 101 25.88 -10.76 4.51
N GLU A 102 24.67 -10.32 4.11
CA GLU A 102 24.25 -8.93 4.19
C GLU A 102 23.75 -8.54 5.59
N HIS A 103 23.43 -9.55 6.40
CA HIS A 103 22.95 -9.44 7.78
C HIS A 103 23.95 -9.95 8.83
N ALA A 104 25.16 -10.33 8.41
CA ALA A 104 26.22 -10.71 9.31
C ALA A 104 26.78 -9.47 10.03
N GLU A 105 26.89 -9.53 11.35
CA GLU A 105 27.61 -8.51 12.13
C GLU A 105 29.04 -8.37 11.58
N PRO A 106 29.50 -7.15 11.27
CA PRO A 106 30.85 -6.96 10.76
C PRO A 106 31.86 -7.44 11.81
N ASP A 107 32.77 -8.32 11.39
CA ASP A 107 33.89 -8.75 12.23
C ASP A 107 34.59 -7.50 12.80
N ALA A 108 34.84 -7.47 14.12
CA ALA A 108 35.38 -6.31 14.84
C ALA A 108 36.73 -5.78 14.31
N LEU A 109 37.39 -6.54 13.43
CA LEU A 109 38.62 -6.16 12.73
C LEU A 109 38.38 -5.36 11.44
N SER A 110 37.28 -5.57 10.71
CA SER A 110 36.99 -4.85 9.46
C SER A 110 36.46 -3.44 9.72
N SER A 111 35.76 -3.26 10.85
CA SER A 111 35.23 -1.97 11.27
C SER A 111 36.37 -0.99 11.54
N ALA A 112 37.44 -1.41 12.24
CA ALA A 112 38.59 -0.55 12.57
C ALA A 112 39.35 0.01 11.35
N GLU A 113 39.37 -0.70 10.22
CA GLU A 113 40.04 -0.24 8.98
C GLU A 113 39.15 0.70 8.14
N ALA A 114 37.82 0.60 8.27
CA ALA A 114 36.87 1.44 7.54
C ALA A 114 36.81 2.89 8.05
N TRP A 115 36.95 3.10 9.38
CA TRP A 115 36.91 4.43 10.01
C TRP A 115 38.06 5.37 9.61
N GLN A 116 39.13 4.87 8.97
CA GLN A 116 40.27 5.70 8.57
C GLN A 116 40.13 6.33 7.17
N ARG A 117 39.09 5.99 6.40
CA ARG A 117 39.03 6.35 4.98
C ARG A 117 38.03 7.42 4.57
N ASP A 118 37.05 7.78 5.40
CA ASP A 118 36.08 8.79 4.99
C ASP A 118 35.85 9.86 6.06
N GLY A 119 36.29 11.07 5.74
CA GLY A 119 36.32 12.24 6.59
C GLY A 119 35.37 13.33 6.09
N SER A 120 34.16 12.99 5.68
CA SER A 120 33.11 13.98 5.41
C SER A 120 31.86 13.72 6.25
N SER A 121 31.66 14.57 7.25
CA SER A 121 30.39 14.72 7.95
C SER A 121 29.37 15.44 7.05
N GLU A 122 28.16 14.91 6.92
CA GLU A 122 26.94 15.59 7.38
C GLU A 122 25.66 14.83 6.95
N ILE A 123 24.74 14.71 7.92
CA ILE A 123 23.30 14.39 7.84
C ILE A 123 22.90 12.92 7.65
N GLY A 124 22.37 12.38 8.76
CA GLY A 124 21.44 11.26 8.78
C GLY A 124 22.11 9.92 9.02
N ALA A 125 21.97 9.40 10.24
CA ALA A 125 22.25 8.01 10.56
C ALA A 125 21.44 7.09 9.62
N ARG A 126 22.06 6.72 8.49
CA ARG A 126 21.64 5.59 7.66
C ARG A 126 22.26 4.37 8.30
N GLU A 127 21.43 3.44 8.75
CA GLU A 127 21.91 2.14 9.19
C GLU A 127 22.73 1.51 8.05
N GLU A 128 24.04 1.44 8.27
CA GLU A 128 24.98 0.66 7.49
C GLU A 128 24.75 -0.83 7.86
N GLY A 129 24.16 -1.62 6.96
CA GLY A 129 23.86 -3.05 7.15
C GLY A 129 22.62 -3.48 6.34
N GLY A 130 22.83 -3.78 5.04
CA GLY A 130 21.84 -3.60 3.98
C GLY A 130 20.87 -4.76 3.74
N GLY A 131 19.60 -4.56 4.09
CA GLY A 131 18.47 -5.36 3.60
C GLY A 131 17.34 -4.47 3.07
N MET A 132 16.23 -5.07 2.67
CA MET A 132 14.99 -4.34 2.45
C MET A 132 14.54 -3.66 3.74
N ARG A 133 13.76 -2.58 3.59
CA ARG A 133 13.09 -1.96 4.72
C ARG A 133 11.79 -2.70 5.01
N TRP A 134 11.48 -2.87 6.29
CA TRP A 134 10.27 -3.53 6.75
C TRP A 134 9.67 -2.75 7.90
N ALA A 135 8.39 -2.40 7.85
CA ALA A 135 7.72 -1.70 8.92
C ALA A 135 6.25 -2.11 9.05
N THR A 136 5.73 -2.03 10.27
CA THR A 136 4.30 -2.21 10.52
C THR A 136 3.60 -0.88 10.35
N ALA A 137 2.48 -0.86 9.62
CA ALA A 137 1.68 0.35 9.44
C ALA A 137 0.19 0.02 9.33
N ASP A 138 -0.64 0.85 9.93
CA ASP A 138 -2.06 0.94 9.60
C ASP A 138 -2.24 1.94 8.45
N LEU A 139 -2.59 1.44 7.26
CA LEU A 139 -2.75 2.27 6.06
C LEU A 139 -3.95 3.23 6.16
N LEU A 140 -4.87 3.01 7.11
CA LEU A 140 -6.03 3.87 7.36
C LEU A 140 -5.75 4.90 8.47
N SER A 141 -4.57 4.88 9.08
CA SER A 141 -4.07 5.91 9.98
C SER A 141 -2.90 6.67 9.33
N PHE A 142 -3.11 7.93 9.00
CA PHE A 142 -2.08 8.73 8.33
C PHE A 142 -0.80 8.84 9.16
N GLY A 143 -0.93 9.08 10.47
CA GLY A 143 0.21 9.10 11.40
C GLY A 143 1.02 7.80 11.39
N SER A 144 0.34 6.64 11.42
CA SER A 144 1.01 5.34 11.37
C SER A 144 1.76 5.13 10.05
N LEU A 145 1.18 5.53 8.92
CA LEU A 145 1.84 5.45 7.63
C LEU A 145 3.08 6.36 7.57
N VAL A 146 2.95 7.63 7.98
CA VAL A 146 4.04 8.62 7.93
C VAL A 146 5.22 8.21 8.80
N GLU A 147 4.95 7.68 10.00
CA GLU A 147 5.98 7.11 10.87
C GLU A 147 6.72 5.97 10.18
N ALA A 148 6.00 5.01 9.60
CA ALA A 148 6.58 3.85 8.93
C ALA A 148 7.40 4.21 7.68
N VAL A 149 7.02 5.25 6.93
CA VAL A 149 7.76 5.68 5.73
C VAL A 149 8.92 6.65 6.03
N GLY A 150 9.03 7.14 7.27
CA GLY A 150 10.08 8.09 7.68
C GLY A 150 9.80 9.54 7.28
N GLY A 151 8.52 9.95 7.24
CA GLY A 151 8.09 11.31 6.88
C GLY A 151 7.57 11.44 5.43
N THR A 152 7.18 12.64 5.03
CA THR A 152 6.55 12.93 3.72
C THR A 152 7.37 13.86 2.82
N THR A 153 8.62 14.11 3.19
CA THR A 153 9.57 14.91 2.41
C THR A 153 9.81 14.31 1.04
N ALA A 154 10.28 15.10 0.07
CA ALA A 154 10.59 14.58 -1.28
C ALA A 154 11.57 13.39 -1.26
N ALA A 155 12.44 13.31 -0.26
CA ALA A 155 13.41 12.23 -0.09
C ALA A 155 12.78 10.91 0.42
N SER A 156 11.59 10.96 1.02
CA SER A 156 10.89 9.80 1.59
C SER A 156 9.70 9.32 0.74
N ARG A 157 9.48 9.92 -0.44
CA ARG A 157 8.39 9.56 -1.34
C ARG A 157 8.76 8.42 -2.30
N PHE A 158 7.75 7.64 -2.66
CA PHE A 158 7.88 6.47 -3.50
C PHE A 158 7.50 6.77 -4.95
N SER A 159 8.23 6.17 -5.90
CA SER A 159 7.92 6.23 -7.33
C SER A 159 7.00 5.10 -7.76
N VAL A 160 7.02 3.98 -7.04
CA VAL A 160 6.13 2.84 -7.28
C VAL A 160 5.50 2.40 -5.97
N VAL A 161 4.17 2.27 -5.96
CA VAL A 161 3.40 1.60 -4.91
C VAL A 161 2.88 0.28 -5.46
N LEU A 162 3.13 -0.81 -4.76
CA LEU A 162 2.66 -2.13 -5.13
C LEU A 162 1.64 -2.62 -4.10
N ASP A 163 0.48 -3.02 -4.60
CA ASP A 163 -0.64 -3.53 -3.83
C ASP A 163 -1.10 -4.85 -4.46
N LYS A 164 -0.97 -5.96 -3.73
CA LYS A 164 -1.51 -7.25 -4.15
C LYS A 164 -2.49 -7.74 -3.10
N SER A 165 -3.78 -7.50 -3.33
CA SER A 165 -4.94 -7.80 -2.47
C SER A 165 -5.06 -7.00 -1.17
N THR A 166 -4.19 -6.03 -0.91
CA THR A 166 -4.27 -5.20 0.30
C THR A 166 -5.46 -4.25 0.22
N SER A 167 -5.69 -3.64 -0.94
CA SER A 167 -6.91 -2.86 -1.21
C SER A 167 -8.20 -3.67 -1.01
N ASP A 168 -8.15 -4.98 -1.28
CA ASP A 168 -9.29 -5.85 -1.02
C ASP A 168 -9.60 -6.01 0.47
N ALA A 169 -8.56 -6.16 1.29
CA ALA A 169 -8.70 -6.22 2.74
C ALA A 169 -9.13 -4.88 3.33
N VAL A 170 -8.54 -3.78 2.86
CA VAL A 170 -8.88 -2.40 3.27
C VAL A 170 -10.34 -2.08 2.99
N ALA A 171 -10.87 -2.50 1.85
CA ALA A 171 -12.26 -2.25 1.51
C ALA A 171 -13.29 -2.98 2.39
N CYS A 172 -12.85 -3.92 3.24
CA CYS A 172 -13.69 -4.55 4.26
C CYS A 172 -13.76 -3.74 5.57
N ALA A 173 -13.03 -2.62 5.67
CA ALA A 173 -13.09 -1.75 6.84
C ALA A 173 -14.38 -0.92 6.87
N GLU A 174 -14.73 -0.43 8.05
CA GLU A 174 -15.82 0.53 8.22
C GLU A 174 -15.42 1.90 7.67
N SER A 175 -16.42 2.73 7.33
CA SER A 175 -16.15 4.11 6.93
C SER A 175 -15.53 4.90 8.09
N ILE A 176 -14.59 5.77 7.76
CA ILE A 176 -13.73 6.49 8.72
C ILE A 176 -14.20 7.94 8.79
N PRO A 177 -14.34 8.55 9.98
CA PRO A 177 -14.57 9.99 10.07
C PRO A 177 -13.50 10.78 9.31
N ALA A 178 -13.91 11.76 8.50
CA ALA A 178 -12.96 12.55 7.72
C ALA A 178 -11.89 13.24 8.59
N ALA A 179 -12.24 13.64 9.81
CA ALA A 179 -11.29 14.20 10.78
C ALA A 179 -10.18 13.20 11.13
N ASP A 180 -10.53 11.94 11.40
CA ASP A 180 -9.58 10.87 11.75
C ASP A 180 -8.70 10.51 10.55
N ALA A 181 -9.28 10.44 9.36
CA ALA A 181 -8.56 10.15 8.13
C ALA A 181 -7.50 11.22 7.80
N LEU A 182 -7.77 12.49 8.10
CA LEU A 182 -6.86 13.60 7.81
C LEU A 182 -5.95 13.96 8.98
N LEU A 183 -6.09 13.27 10.12
CA LEU A 183 -5.34 13.57 11.32
C LEU A 183 -3.83 13.35 11.09
N GLY A 184 -3.05 14.40 11.32
CA GLY A 184 -1.60 14.40 11.13
C GLY A 184 -1.14 14.89 9.75
N MET A 185 -2.06 15.20 8.83
CA MET A 185 -1.73 15.91 7.59
C MET A 185 -1.48 17.38 7.90
N ASP A 186 -0.33 17.92 7.45
CA ASP A 186 0.04 19.31 7.67
C ASP A 186 -0.29 20.22 6.47
N ALA A 187 -0.18 21.53 6.70
CA ALA A 187 -0.42 22.56 5.68
C ALA A 187 0.56 22.52 4.50
N ALA A 188 1.70 21.85 4.62
CA ALA A 188 2.66 21.71 3.53
C ALA A 188 2.31 20.55 2.60
N MET A 189 1.48 19.61 3.07
CA MET A 189 1.00 18.48 2.29
C MET A 189 -0.31 18.79 1.57
N LEU A 190 -1.17 19.57 2.21
CA LEU A 190 -2.50 19.94 1.75
C LEU A 190 -2.48 21.28 1.03
N ASP A 191 -3.28 21.42 -0.02
CA ASP A 191 -3.61 22.72 -0.57
C ASP A 191 -4.39 23.56 0.47
N PRO A 192 -4.45 24.89 0.31
CA PRO A 192 -5.06 25.76 1.31
C PRO A 192 -6.53 25.44 1.61
N GLU A 193 -7.28 24.93 0.63
CA GLU A 193 -8.71 24.63 0.77
C GLU A 193 -8.90 23.31 1.55
N ALA A 194 -8.12 22.28 1.22
CA ALA A 194 -8.06 21.03 1.96
C ALA A 194 -7.56 21.25 3.40
N TYR A 195 -6.54 22.09 3.60
CA TYR A 195 -6.02 22.39 4.93
C TYR A 195 -7.04 23.14 5.78
N ALA A 196 -7.73 24.15 5.22
CA ALA A 196 -8.80 24.86 5.92
C ALA A 196 -9.90 23.91 6.39
N ARG A 197 -10.22 22.88 5.58
CA ARG A 197 -11.17 21.85 5.95
C ARG A 197 -10.67 20.97 7.09
N VAL A 198 -9.39 20.57 7.08
CA VAL A 198 -8.80 19.81 8.20
C VAL A 198 -8.88 20.60 9.50
N VAL A 199 -8.52 21.89 9.46
CA VAL A 199 -8.63 22.78 10.63
C VAL A 199 -10.07 22.89 11.11
N GLU A 200 -11.04 23.07 10.21
CA GLU A 200 -12.46 23.11 10.57
C GLU A 200 -12.93 21.79 11.22
N LEU A 201 -12.51 20.64 10.67
CA LEU A 201 -12.87 19.32 11.19
C LEU A 201 -12.26 19.06 12.57
N GLN A 202 -11.02 19.50 12.79
CA GLN A 202 -10.33 19.43 14.09
C GLN A 202 -10.99 20.35 15.13
N ASP A 203 -11.36 21.56 14.75
CA ASP A 203 -12.07 22.50 15.65
C ASP A 203 -13.45 21.96 16.04
N ARG A 204 -14.16 21.29 15.10
CA ARG A 204 -15.49 20.69 15.31
C ARG A 204 -15.48 19.41 16.15
N GLU A 205 -14.34 18.77 16.34
CA GLU A 205 -14.16 17.66 17.29
C GLU A 205 -14.52 18.09 18.72
N SER A 206 -14.39 19.40 19.00
CA SER A 206 -14.75 20.05 20.25
C SER A 206 -16.27 20.20 20.49
N GLU A 207 -17.10 20.28 19.44
CA GLU A 207 -18.48 20.80 19.57
C GLU A 207 -19.63 19.86 19.18
N LEU A 208 -19.45 18.77 18.42
CA LEU A 208 -20.60 17.86 18.21
C LEU A 208 -20.21 16.41 17.87
N LYS A 209 -20.33 15.53 18.87
CA LYS A 209 -20.64 14.11 18.67
C LYS A 209 -21.97 13.99 17.91
N ARG A 210 -21.92 13.77 16.60
CA ARG A 210 -22.87 13.03 15.72
C ARG A 210 -22.85 13.62 14.30
N GLY A 211 -22.38 12.82 13.33
CA GLY A 211 -22.66 13.01 11.91
C GLY A 211 -21.58 13.70 11.07
N GLY A 212 -20.29 13.49 11.37
CA GLY A 212 -19.20 13.94 10.49
C GLY A 212 -19.23 13.22 9.13
N ASP A 213 -18.63 13.84 8.11
CA ASP A 213 -18.47 13.23 6.79
C ASP A 213 -17.69 11.93 6.94
N LEU A 214 -18.34 10.79 6.68
CA LEU A 214 -17.68 9.49 6.70
C LEU A 214 -17.04 9.23 5.33
N LEU A 215 -15.76 8.91 5.34
CA LEU A 215 -15.01 8.53 4.16
C LEU A 215 -14.96 7.01 4.02
N ASP A 216 -15.12 6.54 2.80
CA ASP A 216 -14.85 5.14 2.48
C ASP A 216 -13.35 4.81 2.70
N PRO A 217 -13.00 3.65 3.28
CA PRO A 217 -11.61 3.25 3.49
C PRO A 217 -10.75 3.24 2.21
N MET A 218 -11.31 2.97 1.02
CA MET A 218 -10.51 3.06 -0.22
C MET A 218 -10.23 4.51 -0.64
N ILE A 219 -11.13 5.45 -0.32
CA ILE A 219 -10.87 6.89 -0.47
C ILE A 219 -9.71 7.27 0.45
N VAL A 220 -9.77 6.89 1.73
CA VAL A 220 -8.71 7.17 2.72
C VAL A 220 -7.37 6.60 2.27
N LEU A 221 -7.34 5.32 1.85
CA LEU A 221 -6.14 4.70 1.29
C LEU A 221 -5.58 5.49 0.11
N ALA A 222 -6.43 5.92 -0.83
CA ALA A 222 -5.98 6.69 -1.99
C ALA A 222 -5.38 8.05 -1.60
N LEU A 223 -5.96 8.74 -0.62
CA LEU A 223 -5.43 10.00 -0.09
C LEU A 223 -4.07 9.79 0.60
N HIS A 224 -3.97 8.79 1.47
CA HIS A 224 -2.75 8.47 2.19
C HIS A 224 -1.60 8.09 1.25
N LEU A 225 -1.87 7.23 0.27
CA LEU A 225 -0.87 6.85 -0.72
C LEU A 225 -0.48 8.03 -1.62
N ALA A 226 -1.39 8.94 -1.93
CA ALA A 226 -1.07 10.14 -2.69
C ALA A 226 -0.09 11.08 -1.96
N ALA A 227 -0.11 11.10 -0.63
CA ALA A 227 0.78 11.93 0.19
C ALA A 227 2.23 11.39 0.22
N VAL A 228 2.41 10.08 0.08
CA VAL A 228 3.72 9.41 0.12
C VAL A 228 4.24 9.02 -1.26
N THR A 229 3.52 9.33 -2.34
CA THR A 229 3.94 9.03 -3.73
C THR A 229 4.38 10.30 -4.45
N VAL A 230 5.48 10.24 -5.21
CA VAL A 230 5.93 11.38 -6.04
C VAL A 230 4.97 11.65 -7.19
N ALA A 231 4.93 12.89 -7.68
CA ALA A 231 4.20 13.23 -8.90
C ALA A 231 4.68 12.36 -10.08
N GLY A 232 3.74 11.82 -10.85
CA GLY A 232 4.03 10.86 -11.92
C GLY A 232 4.26 9.41 -11.44
N GLY A 233 4.40 9.19 -10.12
CA GLY A 233 4.54 7.86 -9.54
C GLY A 233 3.38 6.92 -9.86
N THR A 234 3.61 5.62 -9.75
CA THR A 234 2.68 4.59 -10.21
C THR A 234 2.21 3.73 -9.05
N TRP A 235 0.90 3.58 -8.88
CA TRP A 235 0.31 2.57 -8.02
C TRP A 235 -0.15 1.39 -8.88
N ILE A 236 0.50 0.24 -8.70
CA ILE A 236 0.18 -1.03 -9.32
C ILE A 236 -0.68 -1.81 -8.32
N ALA A 237 -1.93 -2.07 -8.64
CA ALA A 237 -2.85 -2.80 -7.77
C ALA A 237 -3.41 -4.06 -8.45
N VAL A 238 -3.37 -5.20 -7.75
CA VAL A 238 -4.06 -6.43 -8.14
C VAL A 238 -5.17 -6.71 -7.13
N SER A 239 -6.40 -6.75 -7.61
CA SER A 239 -7.61 -6.87 -6.80
C SER A 239 -8.53 -7.97 -7.34
N HIS A 240 -9.30 -8.64 -6.48
CA HIS A 240 -10.36 -9.54 -6.95
C HIS A 240 -11.57 -8.79 -7.54
N SER A 241 -11.70 -7.49 -7.25
CA SER A 241 -12.84 -6.68 -7.66
C SER A 241 -12.53 -5.79 -8.88
N ARG A 242 -13.44 -5.85 -9.86
CA ARG A 242 -13.51 -4.92 -11.01
C ARG A 242 -13.88 -3.50 -10.61
N GLU A 243 -14.53 -3.33 -9.47
CA GLU A 243 -15.02 -2.02 -9.02
C GLU A 243 -14.23 -1.51 -7.83
N ARG A 244 -12.99 -2.01 -7.61
CA ARG A 244 -12.17 -1.64 -6.46
C ARG A 244 -11.91 -0.13 -6.37
N PHE A 245 -11.73 0.50 -7.52
CA PHE A 245 -11.42 1.93 -7.65
C PHE A 245 -12.58 2.71 -8.30
N TRP A 246 -13.82 2.32 -8.04
CA TRP A 246 -15.04 2.93 -8.58
C TRP A 246 -15.05 4.46 -8.50
N PHE A 247 -14.51 5.02 -7.41
CA PHE A 247 -14.44 6.45 -7.15
C PHE A 247 -13.50 7.21 -8.09
N LEU A 248 -12.59 6.54 -8.80
CA LEU A 248 -11.73 7.16 -9.83
C LEU A 248 -12.35 7.10 -11.23
N GLU A 249 -13.21 6.11 -11.48
CA GLU A 249 -13.82 5.86 -12.78
C GLU A 249 -15.19 6.53 -12.95
N GLY A 250 -15.66 7.28 -11.94
CA GLY A 250 -16.98 7.90 -11.96
C GLY A 250 -18.13 6.92 -11.77
N GLY A 251 -17.85 5.74 -11.22
CA GLY A 251 -18.86 4.78 -10.80
C GLY A 251 -19.59 5.23 -9.53
N THR A 252 -20.74 4.61 -9.28
CA THR A 252 -21.43 4.69 -7.99
C THR A 252 -20.77 3.75 -6.97
N ASP A 253 -20.92 4.04 -5.68
CA ASP A 253 -20.41 3.12 -4.64
C ASP A 253 -21.14 1.77 -4.76
N PRO A 254 -20.43 0.66 -5.01
CA PRO A 254 -21.04 -0.65 -5.19
C PRO A 254 -21.72 -1.19 -3.91
N ARG A 255 -21.55 -0.54 -2.75
CA ARG A 255 -22.20 -0.90 -1.49
C ARG A 255 -23.51 -0.16 -1.25
N VAL A 256 -23.84 0.85 -2.04
CA VAL A 256 -25.11 1.58 -1.93
C VAL A 256 -26.10 0.91 -2.87
N ASP A 257 -27.14 0.29 -2.30
CA ASP A 257 -28.24 -0.28 -3.08
C ASP A 257 -29.05 0.84 -3.75
N GLU A 258 -29.40 0.68 -5.02
CA GLU A 258 -30.16 1.70 -5.78
C GLU A 258 -31.51 2.02 -5.10
N SER A 259 -32.05 1.08 -4.32
CA SER A 259 -33.31 1.21 -3.61
C SER A 259 -33.27 2.09 -2.35
N ASP A 260 -32.11 2.32 -1.75
CA ASP A 260 -31.99 3.12 -0.52
C ASP A 260 -31.95 4.63 -0.78
N GLY A 261 -32.32 5.02 -2.00
CA GLY A 261 -32.31 6.39 -2.49
C GLY A 261 -30.88 6.87 -2.48
N ALA A 262 -30.18 6.64 -3.60
CA ALA A 262 -28.78 7.02 -3.81
C ALA A 262 -28.38 8.12 -2.82
N ARG A 263 -27.75 7.72 -1.72
CA ARG A 263 -26.86 8.65 -1.03
C ARG A 263 -25.76 8.84 -2.06
N GLU A 264 -26.05 9.71 -3.04
CA GLU A 264 -25.08 10.53 -3.72
C GLU A 264 -24.13 10.87 -2.58
N TYR A 265 -22.93 10.31 -2.62
CA TYR A 265 -21.93 10.57 -1.59
C TYR A 265 -21.92 12.07 -1.45
N ALA A 266 -22.52 12.56 -0.37
CA ALA A 266 -23.00 13.93 -0.28
C ALA A 266 -21.84 14.81 -0.70
N GLU A 267 -22.05 15.63 -1.74
CA GLU A 267 -21.09 16.55 -2.36
C GLU A 267 -19.74 16.49 -1.66
N ARG A 268 -18.93 15.47 -2.00
CA ARG A 268 -17.62 15.33 -1.36
C ARG A 268 -16.91 16.65 -1.59
N PRO A 269 -16.29 17.26 -0.55
CA PRO A 269 -15.47 18.43 -0.75
C PRO A 269 -14.53 18.13 -1.91
N SER A 270 -14.58 18.97 -2.94
CA SER A 270 -13.88 18.70 -4.20
C SER A 270 -12.39 18.46 -3.96
N GLU A 271 -11.89 19.04 -2.87
CA GLU A 271 -10.53 19.03 -2.41
C GLU A 271 -10.06 17.62 -1.99
N LEU A 272 -10.96 16.81 -1.43
CA LEU A 272 -10.68 15.45 -0.97
C LEU A 272 -11.04 14.37 -2.01
N ASP A 273 -11.39 14.76 -3.24
CA ASP A 273 -11.68 13.81 -4.32
C ASP A 273 -10.38 13.12 -4.79
N PRO A 274 -10.25 11.78 -4.63
CA PRO A 274 -9.08 11.06 -5.10
C PRO A 274 -8.77 11.24 -6.60
N LYS A 275 -9.75 11.63 -7.43
CA LYS A 275 -9.52 11.97 -8.85
C LYS A 275 -8.57 13.14 -9.06
N ARG A 276 -8.39 14.01 -8.06
CA ARG A 276 -7.37 15.08 -8.10
C ARG A 276 -5.97 14.52 -8.07
N PHE A 277 -5.78 13.38 -7.41
CA PHE A 277 -4.47 12.82 -7.11
C PHE A 277 -4.14 11.59 -7.95
N TRP A 278 -5.14 10.83 -8.38
CA TRP A 278 -4.94 9.59 -9.14
C TRP A 278 -5.76 9.57 -10.41
N ARG A 279 -5.16 9.00 -11.47
CA ARG A 279 -5.85 8.62 -12.70
C ARG A 279 -5.64 7.14 -12.97
N VAL A 280 -6.69 6.42 -13.33
CA VAL A 280 -6.57 5.05 -13.86
C VAL A 280 -6.01 5.13 -15.28
N GLU A 281 -4.79 4.66 -15.48
CA GLU A 281 -4.11 4.61 -16.78
C GLU A 281 -4.39 3.28 -17.49
N ARG A 282 -4.44 2.18 -16.72
CA ARG A 282 -4.72 0.84 -17.23
C ARG A 282 -5.61 0.08 -16.26
N LYS A 283 -6.57 -0.66 -16.80
CA LYS A 283 -7.42 -1.62 -16.07
C LYS A 283 -7.62 -2.85 -16.96
N GLU A 284 -7.23 -4.02 -16.47
CA GLU A 284 -7.37 -5.26 -17.25
C GLU A 284 -7.67 -6.48 -16.37
N ALA A 285 -8.36 -7.45 -16.97
CA ALA A 285 -8.62 -8.73 -16.33
C ALA A 285 -7.41 -9.65 -16.49
N LEU A 286 -7.04 -10.32 -15.40
CA LEU A 286 -6.03 -11.36 -15.32
C LEU A 286 -6.72 -12.68 -14.96
N ASP A 287 -6.47 -13.74 -15.73
CA ASP A 287 -7.06 -15.04 -15.44
C ASP A 287 -6.43 -15.64 -14.17
N ALA A 288 -7.28 -16.17 -13.28
CA ALA A 288 -6.82 -16.79 -12.05
C ALA A 288 -6.10 -18.13 -12.33
N PRO A 289 -5.14 -18.55 -11.49
CA PRO A 289 -4.46 -19.84 -11.64
C PRO A 289 -5.47 -20.99 -11.62
N GLY A 290 -5.35 -21.93 -12.58
CA GLY A 290 -6.22 -23.11 -12.66
C GLY A 290 -7.52 -22.93 -13.44
N SER A 291 -7.76 -21.75 -14.04
CA SER A 291 -8.96 -21.47 -14.85
C SER A 291 -9.03 -22.20 -16.20
N ASP A 292 -7.97 -22.92 -16.59
CA ASP A 292 -7.85 -23.66 -17.86
C ASP A 292 -7.91 -25.19 -17.72
N GLU A 293 -8.16 -25.75 -16.52
CA GLU A 293 -8.31 -27.20 -16.36
C GLU A 293 -9.59 -27.70 -17.07
N ARG A 294 -9.41 -28.16 -18.31
CA ARG A 294 -10.42 -28.81 -19.14
C ARG A 294 -10.90 -30.09 -18.47
N SER A 295 -11.94 -30.00 -17.65
CA SER A 295 -12.69 -31.18 -17.23
C SER A 295 -13.52 -31.69 -18.42
N ASN A 296 -13.22 -32.92 -18.85
CA ASN A 296 -13.98 -33.62 -19.89
C ASN A 296 -15.45 -33.75 -19.47
N GLY A 297 -16.31 -32.88 -20.00
CA GLY A 297 -17.75 -33.13 -20.11
C GLY A 297 -18.68 -32.65 -18.99
N ALA A 298 -18.26 -31.70 -18.14
CA ALA A 298 -19.15 -31.11 -17.12
C ALA A 298 -19.21 -29.59 -17.24
N VAL A 299 -20.36 -29.02 -16.85
CA VAL A 299 -20.73 -27.59 -16.83
C VAL A 299 -19.51 -26.68 -16.58
N HIS A 300 -19.26 -25.74 -17.49
CA HIS A 300 -18.15 -24.78 -17.41
C HIS A 300 -18.17 -24.05 -16.06
N PRO A 301 -17.17 -24.23 -15.18
CA PRO A 301 -17.04 -23.36 -14.03
C PRO A 301 -16.79 -21.92 -14.52
N PRO A 302 -17.38 -20.90 -13.88
CA PRO A 302 -17.11 -19.52 -14.26
C PRO A 302 -15.62 -19.23 -14.13
N ARG A 303 -15.04 -18.62 -15.15
CA ARG A 303 -13.64 -18.18 -15.12
C ARG A 303 -13.48 -17.17 -13.99
N ILE A 304 -12.64 -17.51 -13.01
CA ILE A 304 -12.27 -16.59 -11.94
C ILE A 304 -11.24 -15.64 -12.55
N GLN A 305 -11.51 -14.34 -12.45
CA GLN A 305 -10.62 -13.29 -12.92
C GLN A 305 -10.25 -12.37 -11.76
N HIS A 306 -9.01 -11.90 -11.80
CA HIS A 306 -8.51 -10.81 -10.98
C HIS A 306 -8.34 -9.58 -11.86
N TRP A 307 -8.15 -8.41 -11.26
CA TRP A 307 -8.09 -7.13 -11.95
C TRP A 307 -6.79 -6.43 -11.62
N LEU A 308 -6.02 -6.11 -12.64
CA LEU A 308 -4.85 -5.26 -12.55
C LEU A 308 -5.24 -3.82 -12.85
N TYR A 309 -4.80 -2.91 -11.98
CA TYR A 309 -4.89 -1.48 -12.15
C TYR A 309 -3.49 -0.88 -12.18
N LEU A 310 -3.28 0.06 -13.10
CA LEU A 310 -2.16 0.97 -13.10
C LEU A 310 -2.71 2.38 -12.88
N LEU A 311 -2.44 2.96 -11.72
CA LEU A 311 -2.87 4.31 -11.36
C LEU A 311 -1.67 5.25 -11.36
N ILE A 312 -1.82 6.45 -11.92
CA ILE A 312 -0.75 7.43 -12.03
C ILE A 312 -1.04 8.62 -11.12
N ARG A 313 -0.04 8.98 -10.31
CA ARG A 313 -0.08 10.12 -9.40
C ARG A 313 -0.01 11.42 -10.18
N SER A 314 -0.96 12.32 -9.96
CA SER A 314 -0.97 13.67 -10.55
C SER A 314 0.13 14.55 -9.94
N ASN A 315 0.33 15.75 -10.49
CA ASN A 315 1.24 16.75 -9.94
C ASN A 315 0.60 17.66 -8.88
N LYS A 316 -0.67 17.43 -8.50
CA LYS A 316 -1.34 18.21 -7.47
C LYS A 316 -0.76 17.85 -6.10
N SER A 317 -0.51 18.85 -5.25
CA SER A 317 -0.38 18.63 -3.80
C SER A 317 -1.63 17.91 -3.30
N LEU A 318 -1.55 17.24 -2.15
CA LEU A 318 -2.76 16.71 -1.52
C LEU A 318 -3.71 17.87 -1.15
#